data_AF-A0A2W6NB23-F1
#
_entry.id   AF-A0A2W6NB23-F1
#
_cell.length_a   1.000
_cell.length_b   1.000
_cell.length_c   1.000
_cell.angle_alpha   90.00
_cell.angle_beta   90.00
_cell.angle_gamma   90.00
#
_symmetry.space_group_name_H-M   'P 1'
#
loop_
_entity.id
_entity.type
_entity.pdbx_description
1 polymer ?
#
loop_
_entity_poly.entity_id
_entity_poly.type
_entity_poly.pdbx_seq_one_letter_code
_entity_poly.pdbx_strand_id
1 'polypeptide(L)'
;MSKPLMIALRPVSYPVRIMAAILACVSLSIITSFMEYVPVAERLENTYYYPLWYSVVIIMLIHLAIAALLIIPLSFLTDAVSVSIAQRFNGTALKLVSVAAGYVLLAGASGMLFSVFMYRGDVSLYAGAIRQMVMITLMFAGWQIVLGAGFRWLRNRRRALV
;
A
#
# COMPACT_ATOMS: atom_id res chain seq x y z
N MET A 1 12.79 15.20 21.92
CA MET A 1 11.86 14.11 21.49
C MET A 1 10.99 14.61 20.35
N SER A 2 11.18 14.11 19.13
CA SER A 2 10.32 14.49 18.00
C SER A 2 8.93 13.90 18.20
N LYS A 3 7.91 14.75 18.35
CA LYS A 3 6.51 14.30 18.49
C LYS A 3 6.18 13.37 17.30
N PRO A 4 5.67 12.15 17.52
CA PRO A 4 5.19 11.28 16.44
C PRO A 4 4.11 11.96 15.58
N LEU A 5 3.50 13.04 16.08
CA LEU A 5 2.57 13.91 15.38
C LEU A 5 3.17 14.67 14.19
N MET A 6 4.46 15.06 14.21
CA MET A 6 5.10 15.77 13.07
C MET A 6 5.53 14.83 11.94
N ILE A 7 5.47 13.52 12.17
CA ILE A 7 5.89 12.47 11.23
C ILE A 7 4.86 12.28 10.11
N ALA A 8 3.57 12.33 10.44
CA ALA A 8 2.48 12.07 9.50
C ALA A 8 2.20 13.23 8.55
N LEU A 9 2.71 14.43 8.87
CA LEU A 9 2.33 15.67 8.19
C LEU A 9 3.31 16.15 7.12
N ARG A 10 4.40 15.42 6.90
CA ARG A 10 5.39 15.79 5.88
C ARG A 10 5.21 14.90 4.66
N PRO A 11 5.29 15.48 3.44
CA PRO A 11 5.21 14.71 2.21
C PRO A 11 6.25 13.59 2.22
N VAL A 12 5.81 12.37 1.95
CA VAL A 12 6.71 11.21 1.90
C VAL A 12 7.61 11.35 0.68
N SER A 13 8.93 11.28 0.91
CA SER A 13 9.92 11.37 -0.16
C SER A 13 9.72 10.26 -1.19
N TYR A 14 9.89 10.58 -2.47
CA TYR A 14 9.75 9.63 -3.58
C TYR A 14 10.43 8.26 -3.39
N PRO A 15 11.71 8.17 -2.95
CA PRO A 15 12.37 6.87 -2.77
C PRO A 15 11.69 6.00 -1.70
N VAL A 16 11.15 6.62 -0.64
CA VAL A 16 10.40 5.90 0.41
C VAL A 16 9.09 5.33 -0.15
N ARG A 17 8.44 6.03 -1.10
CA ARG A 17 7.23 5.52 -1.75
C ARG A 17 7.54 4.31 -2.63
N ILE A 18 8.58 4.39 -3.46
CA ILE A 18 8.98 3.27 -4.31
C ILE A 18 9.30 2.05 -3.45
N MET A 19 10.13 2.22 -2.42
CA MET A 19 10.46 1.12 -1.52
C MET A 19 9.23 0.56 -0.80
N ALA A 20 8.34 1.43 -0.32
CA ALA A 20 7.10 0.99 0.32
C ALA A 20 6.19 0.21 -0.63
N ALA A 21 6.09 0.64 -1.90
CA ALA A 21 5.33 -0.06 -2.93
C ALA A 21 5.90 -1.44 -3.21
N ILE A 22 7.22 -1.55 -3.39
CA ILE A 22 7.90 -2.83 -3.61
C ILE A 22 7.68 -3.76 -2.41
N LEU A 23 7.89 -3.28 -1.18
CA LEU A 23 7.69 -4.08 0.03
C LEU A 23 6.24 -4.52 0.20
N ALA A 24 5.27 -3.66 -0.10
CA ALA A 24 3.86 -4.01 -0.06
C ALA A 24 3.51 -5.10 -1.10
N CYS A 25 4.02 -4.97 -2.32
CA CYS A 25 3.83 -5.97 -3.38
C CYS A 25 4.41 -7.33 -2.96
N VAL A 26 5.67 -7.35 -2.51
CA VAL A 26 6.35 -8.58 -2.07
C VAL A 26 5.59 -9.21 -0.89
N SER A 27 5.27 -8.41 0.12
CA SER A 27 4.57 -8.91 1.32
C SER A 27 3.22 -9.51 0.97
N LEU A 28 2.40 -8.83 0.16
CA LEU A 28 1.06 -9.31 -0.18
C LEU A 28 1.12 -10.52 -1.10
N SER A 29 2.01 -10.52 -2.08
CA SER A 29 2.16 -11.66 -2.97
C SER A 29 2.56 -12.92 -2.23
N ILE A 30 3.45 -12.81 -1.25
CA ILE A 30 3.80 -13.95 -0.38
C ILE A 30 2.56 -14.41 0.39
N ILE A 31 1.88 -13.51 1.10
CA ILE A 31 0.69 -13.85 1.90
C ILE A 31 -0.38 -14.53 1.05
N THR A 32 -0.78 -13.92 -0.06
CA THR A 32 -1.82 -14.45 -0.96
C THR A 32 -1.41 -15.81 -1.52
N SER A 33 -0.17 -15.97 -1.97
CA SER A 33 0.30 -17.25 -2.52
C SER A 33 0.31 -18.34 -1.46
N PHE A 34 0.66 -18.03 -0.21
CA PHE A 34 0.60 -19.01 0.87
C PHE A 34 -0.83 -19.39 1.25
N MET A 35 -1.77 -18.44 1.22
CA MET A 35 -3.19 -18.72 1.49
C MET A 35 -3.84 -19.61 0.43
N GLU A 36 -3.36 -19.55 -0.81
CA GLU A 36 -3.88 -20.34 -1.93
C GLU A 36 -3.04 -21.60 -2.23
N TYR A 37 -1.92 -21.79 -1.52
CA TYR A 37 -1.02 -22.91 -1.77
C TYR A 37 -1.50 -24.19 -1.11
N VAL A 38 -1.55 -25.26 -1.92
CA VAL A 38 -1.81 -26.62 -1.44
C VAL A 38 -0.48 -27.39 -1.33
N PRO A 39 -0.09 -27.83 -0.12
CA PRO A 39 1.11 -28.64 0.10
C PRO A 39 1.11 -29.90 -0.75
N VAL A 40 2.29 -30.34 -1.19
CA VAL A 40 2.42 -31.50 -2.09
C VAL A 40 1.75 -32.76 -1.53
N ALA A 41 1.83 -32.96 -0.21
CA ALA A 41 1.20 -34.09 0.47
C ALA A 41 -0.34 -34.08 0.44
N GLU A 42 -0.96 -32.94 0.18
CA GLU A 42 -2.42 -32.75 0.17
C GLU A 42 -2.99 -32.66 -1.26
N ARG A 43 -2.15 -32.87 -2.29
CA ARG A 43 -2.56 -32.74 -3.69
C ARG A 43 -3.30 -33.98 -4.17
N LEU A 44 -4.42 -33.76 -4.85
CA LEU A 44 -5.19 -34.80 -5.51
C LEU A 44 -4.50 -35.24 -6.82
N GLU A 45 -4.43 -36.55 -7.06
CA GLU A 45 -3.72 -37.17 -8.21
C GLU A 45 -4.18 -36.66 -9.60
N ASN A 46 -5.39 -36.11 -9.72
CA ASN A 46 -5.97 -35.65 -10.99
C ASN A 46 -6.27 -34.14 -11.01
N THR A 47 -5.66 -33.35 -10.13
CA THR A 47 -5.82 -31.88 -10.12
C THR A 47 -4.50 -31.20 -10.41
N TYR A 48 -4.49 -30.25 -11.34
CA TYR A 48 -3.29 -29.48 -11.65
C TYR A 48 -3.08 -28.37 -10.60
N TYR A 49 -1.93 -28.41 -9.93
CA TYR A 49 -1.54 -27.41 -8.93
C TYR A 49 -0.32 -26.63 -9.42
N TYR A 50 -0.40 -25.31 -9.38
CA TYR A 50 0.76 -24.47 -9.63
C TYR A 50 1.78 -24.59 -8.48
N PRO A 51 3.09 -24.57 -8.77
CA PRO A 51 4.10 -24.48 -7.74
C PRO A 51 4.09 -23.09 -7.07
N LEU A 52 4.40 -23.04 -5.77
CA LEU A 52 4.30 -21.81 -4.96
C LEU A 52 5.04 -20.62 -5.59
N TRP A 53 6.27 -20.84 -6.06
CA TRP A 53 7.10 -19.79 -6.66
C TRP A 53 6.43 -19.16 -7.89
N TYR A 54 5.71 -19.96 -8.68
CA TYR A 54 5.03 -19.47 -9.88
C TYR A 54 3.88 -18.54 -9.50
N SER A 55 3.05 -18.96 -8.54
CA SER A 55 1.97 -18.12 -8.01
C SER A 55 2.51 -16.80 -7.42
N VAL A 56 3.60 -16.86 -6.65
CA VAL A 56 4.26 -15.67 -6.07
C VAL A 56 4.68 -14.69 -7.15
N VAL A 57 5.37 -15.16 -8.20
CA VAL A 57 5.88 -14.29 -9.27
C VAL A 57 4.73 -13.64 -10.03
N ILE A 58 3.72 -14.41 -10.43
CA ILE A 58 2.58 -13.87 -11.20
C ILE A 58 1.81 -12.85 -10.38
N ILE A 59 1.48 -13.17 -9.12
CA ILE A 59 0.75 -12.25 -8.22
C ILE A 59 1.59 -10.98 -7.96
N MET A 60 2.91 -11.12 -7.81
CA MET A 60 3.82 -9.97 -7.66
C MET A 60 3.82 -9.05 -8.88
N LEU A 61 3.84 -9.59 -10.10
CA LEU A 61 3.78 -8.77 -11.31
C LEU A 61 2.46 -7.97 -11.40
N ILE A 62 1.34 -8.60 -11.05
CA ILE A 62 0.03 -7.95 -11.00
C ILE A 62 0.04 -6.81 -9.97
N HIS A 63 0.48 -7.09 -8.74
CA HIS A 63 0.60 -6.08 -7.68
C HIS A 63 1.54 -4.93 -8.07
N LEU A 64 2.64 -5.22 -8.77
CA LEU A 64 3.59 -4.20 -9.21
C LEU A 64 2.96 -3.25 -10.23
N ALA A 65 2.21 -3.79 -11.20
CA ALA A 65 1.50 -2.99 -12.20
C ALA A 65 0.45 -2.09 -11.54
N ILE A 66 -0.33 -2.64 -10.61
CA ILE A 66 -1.28 -1.90 -9.78
C ILE A 66 -0.59 -0.77 -9.00
N ALA A 67 0.53 -1.08 -8.34
CA ALA A 67 1.24 -0.10 -7.55
C ALA A 67 1.81 1.04 -8.41
N ALA A 68 2.37 0.71 -9.57
CA ALA A 68 2.97 1.68 -10.49
C ALA A 68 1.93 2.59 -11.16
N LEU A 69 0.83 2.03 -11.64
CA LEU A 69 -0.17 2.76 -12.44
C LEU A 69 -1.24 3.43 -11.58
N LEU A 70 -1.50 2.91 -10.39
CA LEU A 70 -2.61 3.36 -9.56
C LEU A 70 -2.10 3.91 -8.23
N ILE A 71 -1.56 3.06 -7.35
CA ILE A 71 -1.27 3.44 -5.94
C ILE A 71 -0.26 4.59 -5.85
N ILE A 72 0.85 4.52 -6.58
CA ILE A 72 1.89 5.56 -6.52
C ILE A 72 1.36 6.91 -7.02
N PRO A 73 0.77 7.04 -8.24
CA PRO A 73 0.19 8.30 -8.70
C PRO A 73 -0.86 8.87 -7.73
N LEU A 74 -1.77 8.02 -7.27
CA LEU A 74 -2.83 8.39 -6.34
C LEU A 74 -2.25 8.85 -4.99
N SER A 75 -1.18 8.23 -4.49
CA SER A 75 -0.52 8.65 -3.25
C SER A 75 0.03 10.07 -3.31
N PHE A 76 0.45 10.55 -4.49
CA PHE A 76 0.88 11.94 -4.65
C PHE A 76 -0.30 12.91 -4.54
N LEU A 77 -1.43 12.54 -5.14
CA LEU A 77 -2.66 13.31 -5.05
C LEU A 77 -3.16 13.39 -3.60
N THR A 78 -3.16 12.27 -2.88
CA THR A 78 -3.53 12.22 -1.45
C THR A 78 -2.65 13.12 -0.60
N ASP A 79 -1.33 13.12 -0.82
CA ASP A 79 -0.42 14.00 -0.08
C ASP A 79 -0.68 15.47 -0.41
N ALA A 80 -0.91 15.82 -1.68
CA ALA A 80 -1.23 17.19 -2.10
C ALA A 80 -2.53 17.70 -1.45
N VAL A 81 -3.58 16.87 -1.46
CA VAL A 81 -4.86 17.17 -0.81
C VAL A 81 -4.71 17.25 0.71
N SER A 82 -3.95 16.34 1.30
CA SER A 82 -3.74 16.33 2.76
C SER A 82 -2.96 17.56 3.21
N VAL A 83 -1.96 18.00 2.45
CA VAL A 83 -1.19 19.22 2.75
C VAL A 83 -2.06 20.47 2.62
N SER A 84 -2.89 20.57 1.59
CA SER A 84 -3.77 21.74 1.41
C SER A 84 -4.82 21.84 2.53
N ILE A 85 -5.38 20.72 2.96
CA ILE A 85 -6.28 20.66 4.12
C ILE A 85 -5.53 20.99 5.40
N ALA A 86 -4.33 20.44 5.59
CA ALA A 86 -3.51 20.70 6.77
C ALA A 86 -3.04 22.16 6.88
N GLN A 87 -2.95 22.90 5.78
CA GLN A 87 -2.67 24.34 5.79
C GLN A 87 -3.91 25.16 6.19
N ARG A 88 -5.12 24.69 5.87
CA ARG A 88 -6.38 25.36 6.25
C ARG A 88 -6.75 25.19 7.72
N PHE A 89 -6.33 24.11 8.36
CA PHE A 89 -6.70 23.81 9.75
C PHE A 89 -5.50 23.84 10.69
N ASN A 90 -5.55 24.64 11.76
CA ASN A 90 -4.44 24.78 12.72
C ASN A 90 -4.32 23.61 13.73
N GLY A 91 -5.29 22.70 13.81
CA GLY A 91 -5.31 21.60 14.76
C GLY A 91 -4.48 20.39 14.32
N THR A 92 -3.51 19.95 15.14
CA THR A 92 -2.65 18.80 14.79
C THR A 92 -3.38 17.46 14.77
N ALA A 93 -4.46 17.30 15.54
CA ALA A 93 -5.33 16.13 15.49
C ALA A 93 -6.12 16.06 14.17
N LEU A 94 -6.68 17.19 13.72
CA LEU A 94 -7.45 17.27 12.47
C LEU A 94 -6.59 16.91 11.25
N LYS A 95 -5.33 17.32 11.29
CA LYS A 95 -4.31 17.02 10.28
C LYS A 95 -4.00 15.52 10.14
N LEU A 96 -3.99 14.78 11.25
CA LEU A 96 -3.80 13.33 11.25
C LEU A 96 -5.03 12.62 10.67
N VAL A 97 -6.22 13.05 11.10
CA VAL A 97 -7.48 12.50 10.60
C VAL A 97 -7.62 12.73 9.11
N SER A 98 -7.21 13.90 8.59
CA SER A 98 -7.28 14.17 7.14
C SER A 98 -6.33 13.30 6.32
N VAL A 99 -5.11 13.04 6.82
CA VAL A 99 -4.16 12.13 6.15
C VAL A 99 -4.69 10.70 6.16
N ALA A 100 -5.13 10.21 7.33
CA ALA A 100 -5.70 8.87 7.46
C ALA A 100 -6.94 8.69 6.56
N ALA A 101 -7.87 9.65 6.57
CA ALA A 101 -9.02 9.67 5.68
C ALA A 101 -8.60 9.70 4.21
N GLY A 102 -7.55 10.46 3.85
CA GLY A 102 -7.00 10.50 2.51
C GLY A 102 -6.48 9.16 2.01
N TYR A 103 -5.79 8.39 2.85
CA TYR A 103 -5.31 7.04 2.50
C TYR A 103 -6.45 5.99 2.49
N VAL A 104 -7.47 6.14 3.33
CA VAL A 104 -8.68 5.30 3.28
C VAL A 104 -9.46 5.57 1.99
N LEU A 105 -9.65 6.84 1.65
CA LEU A 105 -10.25 7.26 0.38
C LEU A 105 -9.39 6.80 -0.79
N LEU A 106 -8.07 6.74 -0.63
CA LEU A 106 -7.16 6.19 -1.62
C LEU A 106 -7.47 4.74 -1.93
N ALA A 107 -7.54 3.92 -0.89
CA ALA A 107 -7.84 2.50 -1.00
C ALA A 107 -9.21 2.27 -1.67
N GLY A 108 -10.22 3.05 -1.28
CA GLY A 108 -11.54 3.01 -1.90
C GLY A 108 -11.53 3.45 -3.35
N ALA A 109 -10.91 4.60 -3.66
CA ALA A 109 -10.84 5.15 -5.01
C ALA A 109 -10.02 4.26 -5.95
N SER A 110 -8.92 3.67 -5.49
CA SER A 110 -8.16 2.68 -6.28
C SER A 110 -9.00 1.44 -6.57
N GLY A 111 -9.72 0.92 -5.57
CA GLY A 111 -10.61 -0.23 -5.78
C GLY A 111 -11.73 0.05 -6.77
N MET A 112 -12.35 1.23 -6.68
CA MET A 112 -13.43 1.66 -7.56
C MET A 112 -12.95 1.96 -8.99
N LEU A 113 -11.83 2.67 -9.16
CA LEU A 113 -11.25 2.92 -10.48
C LEU A 113 -10.89 1.61 -11.19
N PHE A 114 -10.27 0.67 -10.46
CA PHE A 114 -9.94 -0.63 -11.01
C PHE A 114 -11.18 -1.42 -11.45
N SER A 115 -12.28 -1.39 -10.68
CA SER A 115 -13.52 -2.08 -11.06
C SER A 115 -14.16 -1.48 -12.33
N VAL A 116 -14.10 -0.16 -12.49
CA VAL A 116 -14.62 0.53 -13.68
C VAL A 116 -13.80 0.16 -14.93
N PHE A 117 -12.47 0.24 -14.85
CA PHE A 117 -11.60 0.00 -16.01
C PHE A 117 -11.53 -1.46 -16.44
N MET A 118 -11.45 -2.39 -15.50
CA MET A 118 -11.23 -3.80 -15.82
C MET A 118 -12.54 -4.58 -15.96
N TYR A 119 -13.62 -4.16 -15.30
CA TYR A 119 -14.81 -5.02 -15.11
C TYR A 119 -16.16 -4.33 -15.37
N ARG A 120 -16.17 -3.19 -16.07
CA ARG A 120 -17.39 -2.48 -16.52
C ARG A 120 -18.37 -2.10 -15.39
N GLY A 121 -17.91 -2.03 -14.14
CA GLY A 121 -18.70 -1.52 -13.02
C GLY A 121 -19.58 -2.52 -12.27
N ASP A 122 -19.49 -3.83 -12.55
CA ASP A 122 -20.15 -4.83 -11.70
C ASP A 122 -19.36 -5.00 -10.39
N VAL A 123 -19.96 -4.68 -9.24
CA VAL A 123 -19.23 -4.61 -7.95
C VAL A 123 -19.36 -5.91 -7.14
N SER A 124 -20.48 -6.63 -7.27
CA SER A 124 -20.82 -7.81 -6.46
C SER A 124 -20.04 -9.07 -6.85
N LEU A 125 -19.76 -9.27 -8.15
CA LEU A 125 -18.98 -10.40 -8.65
C LEU A 125 -17.49 -10.31 -8.29
N TYR A 126 -17.00 -9.12 -7.88
CA TYR A 126 -15.57 -8.82 -7.82
C TYR A 126 -15.10 -8.24 -6.48
N ALA A 127 -15.87 -8.48 -5.41
CA ALA A 127 -15.52 -8.11 -4.05
C ALA A 127 -14.11 -8.61 -3.64
N GLY A 128 -13.66 -9.75 -4.19
CA GLY A 128 -12.32 -10.29 -3.98
C GLY A 128 -11.19 -9.39 -4.51
N ALA A 129 -11.33 -8.87 -5.73
CA ALA A 129 -10.33 -7.98 -6.35
C ALA A 129 -10.30 -6.60 -5.67
N ILE A 130 -11.48 -6.07 -5.32
CA ILE A 130 -11.60 -4.82 -4.55
C ILE A 130 -10.93 -4.99 -3.17
N ARG A 131 -11.18 -6.12 -2.49
CA ARG A 131 -10.54 -6.44 -1.21
C ARG A 131 -9.03 -6.50 -1.35
N GLN A 132 -8.50 -7.13 -2.40
CA GLN A 132 -7.04 -7.17 -2.65
C GLN A 132 -6.47 -5.76 -2.88
N MET A 133 -7.16 -4.91 -3.64
CA MET A 133 -6.78 -3.51 -3.85
C MET A 133 -6.72 -2.70 -2.56
N VAL A 134 -7.69 -2.88 -1.67
CA VAL A 134 -7.69 -2.25 -0.35
C VAL A 134 -6.52 -2.76 0.48
N MET A 135 -6.29 -4.07 0.51
CA MET A 135 -5.20 -4.68 1.27
C MET A 135 -3.83 -4.17 0.82
N ILE A 136 -3.55 -4.15 -0.49
CA ILE A 136 -2.25 -3.65 -1.00
C ILE A 136 -2.04 -2.17 -0.66
N THR A 137 -3.09 -1.36 -0.74
CA THR A 137 -3.02 0.07 -0.43
C THR A 137 -2.77 0.32 1.06
N LEU A 138 -3.42 -0.44 1.93
CA LEU A 138 -3.18 -0.39 3.38
C LEU A 138 -1.76 -0.83 3.73
N MET A 139 -1.29 -1.91 3.12
CA MET A 139 0.05 -2.42 3.38
C MET A 139 1.14 -1.47 2.86
N PHE A 140 0.88 -0.83 1.71
CA PHE A 140 1.68 0.28 1.21
C PHE A 140 1.77 1.44 2.21
N ALA A 141 0.64 1.90 2.75
CA ALA A 141 0.62 2.97 3.75
C ALA A 141 1.40 2.56 5.02
N GLY A 142 1.23 1.31 5.48
CA GLY A 142 1.99 0.75 6.60
C GLY A 142 3.50 0.81 6.36
N TRP A 143 3.97 0.35 5.20
CA TRP A 143 5.38 0.39 4.83
C TRP A 143 5.92 1.82 4.68
N GLN A 144 5.13 2.77 4.16
CA GLN A 144 5.52 4.17 4.11
C GLN A 144 5.78 4.75 5.51
N ILE A 145 4.94 4.41 6.49
CA ILE A 145 5.10 4.85 7.88
C ILE A 145 6.38 4.26 8.47
N VAL A 146 6.58 2.95 8.33
CA VAL A 146 7.75 2.22 8.86
C VAL A 146 9.05 2.76 8.25
N LEU A 147 9.14 2.83 6.92
CA LEU A 147 10.33 3.33 6.22
C LEU A 147 10.58 4.82 6.51
N GLY A 148 9.52 5.63 6.53
CA GLY A 148 9.63 7.04 6.88
C GLY A 148 10.17 7.24 8.29
N ALA A 149 9.73 6.43 9.26
CA ALA A 149 10.24 6.46 10.63
C ALA A 149 11.70 6.02 10.71
N GLY A 150 12.05 4.93 10.03
CA GLY A 150 13.41 4.39 9.98
C GLY A 150 14.42 5.40 9.41
N PHE A 151 14.12 6.01 8.26
CA PHE A 151 15.00 7.00 7.62
C PHE A 151 15.25 8.22 8.52
N ARG A 152 14.22 8.70 9.22
CA ARG A 152 14.36 9.84 10.14
C ARG A 152 15.18 9.48 11.37
N TRP A 153 14.94 8.31 11.94
CA TRP A 153 15.74 7.81 13.06
C TRP A 153 17.22 7.75 12.69
N LEU A 154 17.54 7.20 11.51
CA LEU A 154 18.90 7.13 11.00
C LEU A 154 19.53 8.53 10.81
N ARG A 155 18.79 9.47 10.24
CA ARG A 155 19.24 10.86 10.01
C ARG A 155 19.52 11.59 11.32
N ASN A 156 18.65 11.45 12.31
CA ASN A 156 18.81 12.08 13.62
C ASN A 156 20.03 11.51 14.36
N ARG A 157 20.26 10.20 14.25
CA ARG A 157 21.43 9.54 14.85
C ARG A 157 22.73 10.03 14.23
N ARG A 158 22.80 10.19 12.90
CA ARG A 158 23.99 10.75 12.22
C ARG A 158 24.28 12.18 12.64
N ARG A 159 23.25 13.01 12.84
CA ARG A 159 23.41 14.41 13.29
C ARG A 159 23.84 14.55 14.75
N ALA A 160 23.67 13.53 15.57
CA ALA A 160 24.13 13.52 16.96
C ALA A 160 25.59 13.03 17.10
N LEU A 161 26.19 12.53 16.02
CA LEU A 161 27.56 12.02 15.96
C LEU A 161 28.52 13.00 15.27
N VAL A 162 28.00 14.12 14.75
CA VAL A 162 28.74 15.24 14.12
C VAL A 162 28.59 16.43 15.04
#